data_AF-A0A165ZMN8-F1
#
_entry.id   AF-A0A165ZMN8-F1
#
_cell.length_a   1.000
_cell.length_b   1.000
_cell.length_c   1.000
_cell.angle_alpha   90.00
_cell.angle_beta   90.00
_cell.angle_gamma   90.00
#
_symmetry.space_group_name_H-M   'P 1'
#
loop_
_entity.id
_entity.type
_entity.pdbx_description
1 polymer ?
#
loop_
_entity_poly.entity_id
_entity_poly.type
_entity_poly.pdbx_seq_one_letter_code
_entity_poly.pdbx_strand_id
1 'polypeptide(L)' 'QKNEHDLPILVRMARDYIAIPASSVSVKCLFSAAGGLTTRSRSSLSAKTIRKYMCTKLWIRQGL' A
#
# COMPACT_ATOMS: atom_id res chain seq x y z
N GLN A 1 22.23 11.63 9.76
CA GLN A 1 22.04 10.43 10.61
C GLN A 1 22.74 10.63 11.96
N LYS A 2 22.33 11.65 12.74
CA LYS A 2 22.93 11.97 14.06
C LYS A 2 22.01 11.65 15.24
N ASN A 3 20.69 11.77 15.07
CA ASN A 3 19.72 11.57 16.16
C ASN A 3 19.31 10.12 16.47
N GLU A 4 19.72 9.14 15.66
CA GLU A 4 19.32 7.73 15.85
C GLU A 4 19.92 7.09 17.09
N HIS A 5 21.15 7.47 17.43
CA HIS A 5 21.85 6.96 18.61
C HIS A 5 21.46 7.72 19.88
N ASP A 6 21.10 9.01 19.76
CA ASP A 6 20.78 9.87 20.89
C ASP A 6 19.33 9.68 21.39
N LEU A 7 18.40 9.36 20.48
CA LEU A 7 16.97 9.23 20.80
C LEU A 7 16.34 8.01 20.11
N PRO A 8 16.78 6.77 20.42
CA PRO A 8 16.36 5.56 19.72
C PRO A 8 14.84 5.32 19.80
N ILE A 9 14.21 5.71 20.91
CA ILE A 9 12.76 5.59 21.11
C ILE A 9 12.00 6.62 20.27
N LEU A 10 12.47 7.87 20.21
CA LEU A 10 11.83 8.92 19.43
C LEU A 10 11.91 8.62 17.93
N VAL A 11 13.07 8.13 17.46
CA VAL A 11 13.23 7.76 16.05
C VAL A 11 12.37 6.55 15.70
N ARG A 12 12.21 5.57 16.60
CA ARG A 12 11.24 4.47 16.43
C ARG A 12 9.82 5.02 16.25
N MET A 13 9.36 5.86 17.18
CA MET A 13 8.02 6.45 17.10
C MET A 13 7.85 7.28 15.82
N ALA A 14 8.82 8.12 15.48
CA ALA A 14 8.76 8.92 14.26
C ALA A 14 8.64 8.04 13.01
N ARG A 15 9.36 6.93 12.93
CA ARG A 15 9.24 5.97 11.81
C ARG A 15 7.86 5.31 11.79
N ASP A 16 7.33 4.92 12.94
CA ASP A 16 6.01 4.29 13.03
C ASP A 16 4.87 5.25 12.64
N TYR A 17 4.94 6.50 13.10
CA TYR A 17 3.90 7.51 12.82
C TYR A 17 4.02 8.13 11.42
N ILE A 18 5.24 8.41 10.93
CA ILE A 18 5.45 9.02 9.60
C ILE A 18 5.26 7.99 8.48
N ALA A 19 5.40 6.68 8.75
CA ALA A 19 5.06 5.64 7.79
C ALA A 19 3.56 5.59 7.45
N ILE A 20 2.71 6.16 8.31
CA ILE A 20 1.28 6.28 8.03
C ILE A 20 1.09 7.40 6.99
N PRO A 21 0.55 7.10 5.80
CA PRO A 21 0.30 8.13 4.81
C PRO A 21 -0.68 9.16 5.39
N ALA A 22 -0.32 10.45 5.31
CA ALA A 22 -1.13 11.55 5.84
C ALA A 22 -2.53 11.67 5.20
N SER A 23 -2.79 10.92 4.12
CA SER A 23 -4.07 10.94 3.41
C SER A 23 -4.50 9.55 2.96
N SER A 24 -5.81 9.39 2.84
CA SER A 24 -6.45 8.19 2.27
C SER A 24 -6.30 8.08 0.74
N VAL A 25 -5.51 8.94 0.10
CA VAL A 25 -5.32 8.93 -1.36
C VAL A 25 -4.76 7.59 -1.82
N SER A 26 -3.82 7.00 -1.09
CA SER A 26 -3.25 5.68 -1.43
C SER A 26 -4.31 4.57 -1.43
N VAL A 27 -5.22 4.54 -0.45
CA VAL A 27 -6.30 3.55 -0.43
C VAL A 27 -7.35 3.83 -1.50
N LYS A 28 -7.70 5.09 -1.76
CA LYS A 28 -8.66 5.46 -2.82
C LYS A 28 -8.14 5.13 -4.22
N CYS A 29 -6.84 5.34 -4.48
CA CYS A 29 -6.20 4.92 -5.72
C CYS A 29 -6.22 3.41 -5.89
N LEU A 30 -5.97 2.63 -4.82
CA LEU A 30 -6.10 1.17 -4.82
C LEU A 30 -7.53 0.72 -5.15
N PHE A 31 -8.54 1.31 -4.52
CA PHE A 31 -9.94 0.98 -4.80
C PHE A 31 -10.38 1.37 -6.21
N SER A 32 -9.94 2.53 -6.72
CA SER A 32 -10.20 2.94 -8.09
C SER A 32 -9.57 1.98 -9.11
N ALA A 33 -8.31 1.59 -8.89
CA ALA A 33 -7.63 0.60 -9.73
C ALA A 33 -8.33 -0.77 -9.68
N ALA A 34 -8.83 -1.18 -8.51
CA ALA A 34 -9.60 -2.41 -8.35
C ALA A 34 -10.95 -2.35 -9.07
N GLY A 35 -11.66 -1.22 -8.98
CA GLY A 35 -12.88 -0.98 -9.75
C GLY A 35 -12.64 -1.06 -11.26
N GLY A 36 -11.55 -0.46 -11.73
CA GLY A 36 -11.13 -0.55 -13.13
C GLY A 36 -10.86 -1.99 -13.58
N LEU A 37 -10.28 -2.84 -12.73
CA LEU A 37 -10.07 -4.26 -13.04
C LEU A 37 -11.40 -5.03 -13.16
N THR A 38 -12.35 -4.77 -12.25
CA THR A 38 -13.69 -5.38 -12.27
C THR A 38 -14.51 -4.95 -13.49
N THR A 39 -14.40 -3.69 -13.90
CA THR A 39 -15.23 -3.11 -14.98
C THR A 39 -14.61 -3.29 -16.37
N ARG A 40 -13.28 -3.26 -16.51
CA ARG A 40 -12.58 -3.29 -17.81
C ARG A 40 -12.30 -4.71 -18.29
N SER A 41 -12.06 -5.65 -17.38
CA SER A 41 -11.93 -7.07 -17.69
C SER A 41 -13.33 -7.69 -17.63
N ARG A 42 -14.03 -7.80 -18.77
CA ARG A 42 -15.39 -8.39 -18.90
C ARG A 42 -15.49 -9.89 -18.53
N SER A 43 -14.61 -10.39 -17.68
CA SER A 43 -14.69 -11.70 -17.04
C SER A 43 -14.84 -11.42 -15.56
N SER A 44 -15.98 -11.80 -14.97
CA SER A 44 -16.25 -11.67 -13.54
C SER A 44 -15.15 -12.35 -12.73
N LEU A 45 -14.08 -11.62 -12.41
CA LEU A 45 -13.05 -12.11 -11.50
C LEU A 45 -13.65 -12.06 -10.11
N SER A 46 -13.62 -13.20 -9.42
CA SER A 46 -13.96 -13.24 -8.00
C SER A 46 -13.17 -12.17 -7.23
N ALA A 47 -13.81 -11.53 -6.26
CA ALA A 47 -13.16 -10.56 -5.37
C ALA A 47 -11.87 -11.12 -4.72
N LYS A 48 -11.78 -12.44 -4.54
CA LYS A 48 -10.55 -13.12 -4.10
C LYS A 48 -9.42 -13.00 -5.11
N THR A 49 -9.70 -13.18 -6.40
CA THR A 49 -8.72 -13.10 -7.49
C THR A 49 -8.23 -11.66 -7.69
N ILE A 50 -9.13 -10.68 -7.60
CA ILE A 50 -8.78 -9.25 -7.68
C ILE A 50 -7.82 -8.85 -6.57
N ARG A 51 -8.09 -9.26 -5.32
CA ARG A 51 -7.18 -9.01 -4.19
C ARG A 51 -5.80 -9.61 -4.43
N LYS A 52 -5.74 -10.90 -4.80
CA LYS A 52 -4.46 -11.56 -5.08
C LYS A 52 -3.68 -10.83 -6.17
N TYR A 53 -4.32 -10.52 -7.29
CA TYR A 53 -3.70 -9.77 -8.38
C TYR A 53 -3.15 -8.42 -7.92
N MET A 54 -3.94 -7.64 -7.17
CA MET A 54 -3.50 -6.33 -6.68
C MET A 54 -2.35 -6.44 -5.68
N CYS A 55 -2.40 -7.40 -4.75
CA CYS A 55 -1.32 -7.66 -3.80
C CYS A 55 -0.04 -8.09 -4.53
N THR A 56 -0.12 -9.05 -5.45
CA THR A 56 1.04 -9.51 -6.24
C THR A 56 1.63 -8.36 -7.06
N LYS A 57 0.80 -7.57 -7.74
CA LYS A 57 1.25 -6.41 -8.52
C LYS A 57 1.91 -5.34 -7.63
N LEU A 58 1.36 -5.10 -6.45
CA LEU A 58 1.90 -4.15 -5.50
C LEU A 58 3.25 -4.62 -4.94
N TRP A 59 3.37 -5.90 -4.59
CA TRP A 59 4.59 -6.51 -4.07
C TRP A 59 5.73 -6.51 -5.09
N ILE A 60 5.47 -6.92 -6.34
CA ILE A 60 6.46 -6.83 -7.44
C ILE A 60 6.95 -5.38 -7.60
N ARG A 61 6.05 -4.41 -7.50
CA ARG A 61 6.41 -2.99 -7.61
C ARG A 61 7.22 -2.47 -6.41
N GLN A 62 7.08 -3.08 -5.24
CA GLN A 62 7.84 -2.74 -4.02
C GLN A 62 9.18 -3.48 -3.91
N GLY A 63 9.53 -4.33 -4.87
CA GLY A 63 10.83 -5.00 -4.92
C GLY A 63 10.87 -6.39 -4.28
N LEU A 64 9.72 -7.08 -4.27
CA LEU A 64 9.71 -8.55 -4.21
C LEU A 64 10.18 -9.13 -5.55
#